data_AF-A0A1H3PPF7-F1
#
_entry.id   AF-A0A1H3PPF7-F1
#
_cell.length_a   1.000
_cell.length_b   1.000
_cell.length_c   1.000
_cell.angle_alpha   90.00
_cell.angle_beta   90.00
_cell.angle_gamma   90.00
#
_symmetry.space_group_name_H-M   'P 1'
#
loop_
_entity.id
_entity.type
_entity.pdbx_description
1 polymer ?
#
loop_
_entity_poly.entity_id
_entity_poly.type
_entity_poly.pdbx_seq_one_letter_code
_entity_poly.pdbx_strand_id
1 'polypeptide(L)'
;MAVKIRLTRMGAKKKPFYRIVVADSRSPRDGRFIEEIGYYNPVSEPKEVVIDDEKAIKWLNNGAKPTDTVNYLFKNNGVLEKYEASKKSE
;
A
#
# COMPACT_ATOMS: atom_id res chain seq x y z
N MET A 1 -0.85 18.81 -4.49
CA MET A 1 -1.48 18.00 -3.43
C MET A 1 -1.71 16.64 -4.06
N ALA A 2 -0.91 15.63 -3.69
CA ALA A 2 -0.96 14.32 -4.34
C ALA A 2 -0.97 13.25 -3.27
N VAL A 3 -2.02 12.45 -3.23
CA VAL A 3 -2.13 11.31 -2.33
C VAL A 3 -1.30 10.16 -2.89
N LYS A 4 -0.46 9.58 -2.04
CA LYS A 4 0.40 8.44 -2.37
C LYS A 4 0.07 7.27 -1.47
N ILE A 5 0.16 6.07 -2.04
CA ILE A 5 0.17 4.83 -1.27
C ILE A 5 1.63 4.46 -1.06
N ARG A 6 2.08 4.42 0.19
CA ARG A 6 3.50 4.28 0.55
C ARG A 6 3.69 3.37 1.76
N LEU A 7 4.94 2.93 1.95
CA LEU A 7 5.34 2.16 3.13
C LEU A 7 5.76 3.08 4.27
N THR A 8 5.18 2.85 5.44
CA THR A 8 5.57 3.45 6.72
C THR A 8 6.47 2.47 7.45
N ARG A 9 7.63 2.91 7.96
CA ARG A 9 8.54 1.99 8.65
C ARG A 9 8.18 1.91 10.12
N MET A 10 7.92 0.69 10.56
CA MET A 10 7.69 0.29 11.95
C MET A 10 8.67 -0.82 12.33
N GLY A 11 8.56 -1.28 13.57
CA GLY A 11 9.34 -2.40 14.10
C GLY A 11 10.66 -1.98 14.75
N ALA A 12 11.40 -2.99 15.19
CA ALA A 12 12.62 -2.81 15.98
C ALA A 12 13.87 -2.76 15.10
N LYS A 13 15.01 -2.39 15.72
CA LYS A 13 16.32 -2.53 15.09
C LYS A 13 16.51 -3.97 14.61
N LYS A 14 16.95 -4.14 13.36
CA LYS A 14 17.10 -5.44 12.65
C LYS A 14 15.81 -6.27 12.46
N LYS A 15 14.64 -5.73 12.80
CA LYS A 15 13.33 -6.36 12.54
C LYS A 15 12.37 -5.33 11.93
N PRO A 16 12.59 -4.93 10.66
CA PRO A 16 11.72 -3.96 10.00
C PRO A 16 10.34 -4.55 9.76
N PHE A 17 9.31 -3.76 10.02
CA PHE A 17 7.92 -4.03 9.67
C PHE A 17 7.39 -2.84 8.89
N TYR A 18 6.61 -3.05 7.84
CA TYR A 18 6.09 -1.95 7.04
C TYR A 18 4.57 -1.93 7.06
N ARG A 19 3.98 -0.78 7.30
CA ARG A 19 2.54 -0.57 7.06
C ARG A 19 2.34 0.01 5.67
N ILE A 20 1.31 -0.43 4.97
CA ILE A 20 0.90 0.13 3.69
C ILE A 20 -0.16 1.19 4.01
N VAL A 21 0.18 2.45 3.80
CA VAL A 21 -0.69 3.58 4.17
C VAL A 21 -0.94 4.50 3.00
N VAL A 22 -2.10 5.13 3.03
CA VAL A 22 -2.49 6.23 2.15
C VAL A 22 -2.17 7.53 2.87
N ALA A 23 -1.32 8.37 2.28
CA ALA A 23 -0.93 9.65 2.87
C ALA A 23 -0.71 10.72 1.80
N ASP A 24 -0.80 11.99 2.19
CA ASP A 24 -0.32 13.06 1.32
C ASP A 24 1.21 12.93 1.13
N SER A 25 1.66 13.14 -0.11
CA SER A 25 3.07 13.29 -0.49
C SER A 25 3.91 14.17 0.45
N ARG A 26 3.32 15.22 1.04
CA ARG A 26 4.00 16.18 1.92
C ARG A 26 4.14 15.71 3.36
N SER A 27 3.34 14.73 3.79
CA SER A 27 3.41 14.21 5.15
C SER A 27 4.73 13.50 5.39
N PRO A 28 5.36 13.64 6.58
CA PRO A 28 6.58 12.90 6.91
C PRO A 28 6.31 11.39 6.88
N ARG A 29 7.34 10.58 6.60
CA ARG A 29 7.19 9.13 6.37
C ARG A 29 6.35 8.45 7.44
N ASP A 30 6.72 8.64 8.71
CA ASP A 30 6.11 7.95 9.87
C ASP A 30 5.11 8.84 10.65
N GLY A 31 4.66 9.95 10.06
CA GLY A 31 3.70 10.84 10.70
C GLY A 31 2.26 10.60 10.25
N ARG A 32 1.49 11.68 10.13
CA ARG A 32 0.07 11.64 9.82
C ARG A 32 -0.20 11.00 8.45
N PHE A 33 -1.00 9.94 8.47
CA PHE A 33 -1.59 9.30 7.30
C PHE A 33 -3.12 9.45 7.31
N ILE A 34 -3.76 9.14 6.19
CA ILE A 34 -5.21 9.22 6.01
C ILE A 34 -5.85 7.90 6.44
N GLU A 35 -5.37 6.80 5.86
CA GLU A 35 -5.92 5.46 6.09
C GLU A 35 -4.81 4.40 5.97
N GLU A 36 -4.91 3.33 6.76
CA GLU A 36 -4.06 2.15 6.68
C GLU A 36 -4.80 1.07 5.88
N ILE A 37 -4.16 0.54 4.84
CA ILE A 37 -4.76 -0.42 3.90
C ILE A 37 -4.09 -1.79 3.93
N GLY A 38 -3.14 -2.01 4.85
CA GLY A 38 -2.46 -3.28 4.99
C GLY A 38 -1.07 -3.15 5.60
N TYR A 39 -0.33 -4.25 5.54
CA TYR A 39 1.05 -4.33 6.01
C TYR A 39 1.90 -5.32 5.21
N TYR A 40 3.21 -5.15 5.35
CA TYR A 40 4.23 -5.97 4.74
C TYR A 40 5.31 -6.29 5.77
N ASN A 41 5.50 -7.59 6.03
CA ASN A 41 6.55 -8.11 6.88
C ASN A 41 7.62 -8.84 6.05
N PRO A 42 8.81 -8.24 5.84
CA PRO A 42 9.89 -8.88 5.10
C PRO A 42 10.67 -9.90 5.92
N VAL A 43 10.49 -9.93 7.25
CA VAL A 43 11.30 -10.75 8.18
C VAL A 43 10.70 -12.14 8.35
N SER A 44 9.40 -12.30 8.14
CA SER A 44 8.76 -13.60 8.19
C SER A 44 9.18 -14.46 6.99
N GLU A 45 9.34 -15.77 7.22
CA GLU A 45 9.47 -16.78 6.19
C GLU A 45 8.25 -17.70 6.30
N PRO A 46 7.28 -17.63 5.35
CA PRO A 46 7.24 -16.82 4.13
C PRO A 46 6.99 -15.32 4.37
N LYS A 47 7.37 -14.49 3.39
CA LYS A 47 7.13 -13.03 3.43
C LYS A 47 5.63 -12.77 3.51
N GLU A 48 5.20 -12.14 4.59
CA GLU A 48 3.79 -11.91 4.85
C GLU A 48 3.38 -10.54 4.29
N VAL A 49 2.37 -10.54 3.43
CA VAL A 49 1.78 -9.35 2.82
C VAL A 49 0.28 -9.46 2.99
N VAL A 50 -0.30 -8.52 3.73
CA VAL A 50 -1.75 -8.44 3.92
C VAL A 50 -2.21 -7.10 3.39
N ILE A 51 -3.12 -7.13 2.43
CA ILE A 51 -3.68 -5.94 1.78
C ILE A 51 -5.21 -6.05 1.83
N ASP A 52 -5.85 -4.94 2.17
CA ASP A 52 -7.29 -4.76 2.04
C ASP A 52 -7.60 -4.31 0.60
N ASP A 53 -8.04 -5.25 -0.22
CA ASP A 53 -8.26 -5.05 -1.65
C ASP A 53 -9.34 -3.98 -1.93
N GLU A 54 -10.41 -3.94 -1.13
CA GLU A 54 -11.52 -3.01 -1.32
C GLU A 54 -11.05 -1.57 -1.13
N LYS A 55 -10.32 -1.31 -0.04
CA LYS A 55 -9.75 0.01 0.24
C LYS A 55 -8.68 0.37 -0.79
N ALA A 56 -7.82 -0.57 -1.15
CA ALA A 56 -6.77 -0.33 -2.14
C ALA A 56 -7.36 0.09 -3.49
N ILE A 57 -8.36 -0.63 -4.00
CA ILE A 57 -9.05 -0.32 -5.26
C ILE A 57 -9.74 1.04 -5.17
N LYS A 58 -10.45 1.34 -4.08
CA LYS A 58 -11.09 2.65 -3.86
C LYS A 58 -10.09 3.80 -3.98
N TRP A 59 -8.93 3.70 -3.33
CA TRP A 59 -7.91 4.75 -3.39
C TRP A 59 -7.22 4.85 -4.74
N LEU A 60 -7.00 3.73 -5.43
CA LEU A 60 -6.50 3.72 -6.81
C LEU A 60 -7.49 4.38 -7.79
N ASN A 61 -8.80 4.17 -7.61
CA ASN A 61 -9.85 4.84 -8.39
C ASN A 61 -9.90 6.34 -8.13
N ASN A 62 -9.69 6.75 -6.87
CA ASN A 62 -9.56 8.16 -6.49
C ASN A 62 -8.26 8.84 -6.98
N GLY A 63 -7.39 8.11 -7.71
CA GLY A 63 -6.16 8.65 -8.29
C GLY A 63 -4.95 8.65 -7.37
N ALA A 64 -4.98 7.91 -6.26
CA ALA A 64 -3.81 7.73 -5.41
C ALA A 64 -2.73 6.94 -6.17
N LYS A 65 -1.48 7.42 -6.13
CA LYS A 65 -0.36 6.77 -6.83
C LYS A 65 0.46 5.91 -5.87
N PRO A 66 0.65 4.61 -6.12
CA PRO A 66 1.53 3.78 -5.31
C PRO A 66 3.00 4.11 -5.57
N THR A 67 3.85 3.96 -4.55
CA THR A 67 5.32 3.93 -4.71
C THR A 67 5.78 2.62 -5.35
N ASP A 68 6.96 2.58 -5.97
CA ASP A 68 7.44 1.43 -6.77
C ASP A 68 7.36 0.08 -6.06
N THR A 69 7.77 0.02 -4.78
CA THR A 69 7.70 -1.23 -3.98
C THR A 69 6.26 -1.64 -3.68
N VAL A 70 5.36 -0.68 -3.41
CA VAL A 70 3.94 -0.96 -3.19
C VAL A 70 3.29 -1.42 -4.47
N ASN A 71 3.66 -0.84 -5.61
CA ASN A 71 3.18 -1.27 -6.92
C ASN A 71 3.59 -2.72 -7.22
N TYR A 72 4.82 -3.10 -6.88
CA TYR A 72 5.29 -4.48 -6.98
C TYR A 72 4.48 -5.44 -6.07
N LEU A 73 4.21 -5.05 -4.82
CA LEU A 73 3.37 -5.85 -3.92
C LEU A 73 1.93 -5.99 -4.44
N PHE A 74 1.35 -4.91 -4.97
CA PHE A 74 0.00 -4.93 -5.54
C PHE A 74 -0.10 -5.81 -6.78
N LYS A 75 0.96 -5.84 -7.61
CA LYS A 75 1.04 -6.75 -8.75
C LYS A 75 1.08 -8.21 -8.29
N ASN A 76 1.95 -8.53 -7.35
CA ASN A 76 2.14 -9.91 -6.88
C ASN A 76 0.92 -10.47 -6.12
N ASN A 77 0.15 -9.60 -5.47
CA ASN A 77 -1.04 -9.98 -4.72
C ASN A 77 -2.34 -9.87 -5.55
N GLY A 78 -2.25 -9.57 -6.86
CA GLY A 78 -3.42 -9.52 -7.76
C GLY A 78 -4.33 -8.29 -7.58
N VAL A 79 -3.92 -7.30 -6.79
CA VAL A 79 -4.71 -6.07 -6.54
C VAL A 79 -4.86 -5.25 -7.81
N LEU A 80 -3.79 -5.16 -8.62
CA LEU A 80 -3.82 -4.44 -9.90
C LEU A 80 -4.75 -5.11 -10.91
N GLU A 81 -4.79 -6.45 -10.93
CA GLU A 81 -5.68 -7.19 -11.83
C GLU A 81 -7.14 -6.93 -11.48
N LYS A 82 -7.48 -6.93 -10.17
CA LYS A 82 -8.82 -6.59 -9.68
C LYS A 82 -9.19 -5.13 -10.00
N TYR A 83 -8.24 -4.21 -9.86
CA TYR A 83 -8.43 -2.81 -10.23
C TYR A 83 -8.71 -2.65 -11.74
N GLU A 84 -7.93 -3.31 -12.60
CA GLU A 84 -8.15 -3.28 -14.05
C GLU A 84 -9.48 -3.92 -14.45
N ALA A 85 -9.88 -5.02 -13.79
CA ALA A 85 -11.18 -5.63 -14.01
C ALA A 85 -12.34 -4.66 -13.66
N SER A 86 -12.22 -3.93 -12.55
CA SER A 86 -13.23 -2.94 -12.15
C SER A 86 -13.41 -1.79 -13.14
N LYS A 87 -12.35 -1.41 -13.86
CA LYS A 87 -12.41 -0.37 -14.90
C LYS A 87 -13.00 -0.85 -16.22
N LYS A 88 -12.95 -2.15 -16.51
CA LYS A 88 -13.50 -2.73 -17.76
C LYS A 88 -15.01 -2.94 -17.70
N SER A 89 -15.58 -2.94 -16.50
CA SER A 89 -17.02 -3.08 -16.27
C SER A 89 -17.79 -1.75 -16.33
N GLU A 90 -17.10 -0.62 -16.40
CA GLU A 90 -17.65 0.72 -16.70
C GLU A 90 -17.44 1.06 -18.17
#